data_AF-A0A0N4WCD9-F1
#
_entry.id   AF-A0A0N4WCD9-F1
#
_cell.length_a   1.000
_cell.length_b   1.000
_cell.length_c   1.000
_cell.angle_alpha   90.00
_cell.angle_beta   90.00
_cell.angle_gamma   90.00
#
_symmetry.space_group_name_H-M   'P 1'
#
loop_
_entity.id
_entity.type
_entity.pdbx_description
1 polymer ?
#
loop_
_entity_poly.entity_id
_entity_poly.type
_entity_poly.pdbx_seq_one_letter_code
_entity_poly.pdbx_strand_id
1 'polypeptide(L)'
;MLESSTSVFYEIRFHNLVSESGVTNLIYKRAWQVLQCRNYSEASSILNSFRRKYPGYAAVELRLIGMLRRRADTERSPDYSGVISKFEKLIHSSDTPRHLSSYYSVKLARFHLKTRNDRRLAEKIIRRALERDRDNIQLLLQLIDLAFTNPEFSQTAVIEAFDFAIKSNISDADKLQFSQRKLDFLEDLSYDIDVLQEHQDAHVALLAEVENPPTTTRKRRYNGKDDSRYYNDRDRDVPSRRSRYSDHRDSYRDSHRSMRDAGYYVSSSAYPMQQIYYTNQGY
;
A
#
# COMPACT_ATOMS: atom_id res chain seq x y z
N MET A 1 0.97 -21.07 36.02
CA MET A 1 0.73 -21.81 34.76
C MET A 1 -0.41 -21.12 34.02
N LEU A 2 -0.10 -20.08 33.26
CA LEU A 2 -0.99 -19.48 32.25
C LEU A 2 -0.07 -18.85 31.19
N GLU A 3 0.59 -19.71 30.42
CA GLU A 3 1.16 -19.34 29.12
C GLU A 3 0.36 -20.10 28.06
N SER A 4 0.06 -19.39 26.97
CA SER A 4 -0.47 -19.87 25.69
C SER A 4 -1.83 -19.28 25.35
N SER A 5 -1.82 -18.04 24.85
CA SER A 5 -2.81 -17.53 23.88
C SER A 5 -2.36 -16.16 23.37
N THR A 6 -1.30 -16.07 22.57
CA THR A 6 -1.02 -14.89 21.71
C THR A 6 -0.08 -15.17 20.53
N SER A 7 0.22 -16.42 20.20
CA SER A 7 1.13 -16.76 19.09
C SER A 7 0.38 -17.33 17.88
N VAL A 8 -0.52 -16.55 17.28
CA VAL A 8 -1.16 -16.93 15.99
C VAL A 8 -1.13 -15.82 14.92
N PHE A 9 -0.74 -14.59 15.27
CA PHE A 9 -0.59 -13.52 14.28
C PHE A 9 0.89 -13.15 14.17
N TYR A 10 1.59 -13.75 13.20
CA TYR A 10 2.69 -13.17 12.39
C TYR A 10 3.44 -14.22 11.54
N GLU A 11 2.79 -15.32 11.16
CA GLU A 11 3.25 -16.20 10.07
C GLU A 11 2.68 -15.72 8.72
N ILE A 12 2.74 -14.42 8.46
CA ILE A 12 2.29 -13.83 7.19
C ILE A 12 3.43 -13.93 6.17
N ARG A 13 3.30 -14.93 5.30
CA ARG A 13 3.79 -15.02 3.91
C ARG A 13 5.26 -14.64 3.68
N PHE A 14 6.15 -15.59 3.93
CA PHE A 14 7.40 -15.71 3.14
C PHE A 14 7.18 -16.32 1.75
N HIS A 15 5.95 -16.75 1.42
CA HIS A 15 5.65 -17.54 0.23
C HIS A 15 5.40 -16.74 -1.06
N ASN A 16 5.17 -15.42 -1.00
CA ASN A 16 4.79 -14.62 -2.18
C ASN A 16 5.89 -13.72 -2.77
N LEU A 17 7.15 -13.90 -2.39
CA LEU A 17 8.31 -13.25 -3.05
C LEU A 17 9.18 -14.25 -3.82
N VAL A 18 8.66 -15.44 -4.10
CA VAL A 18 9.42 -16.57 -4.65
C VAL A 18 8.94 -16.90 -6.06
N SER A 19 9.01 -15.95 -6.99
CA SER A 19 8.76 -16.23 -8.41
C SER A 19 9.88 -15.81 -9.36
N GLU A 20 11.10 -15.51 -8.87
CA GLU A 20 12.19 -15.12 -9.76
C GLU A 20 13.49 -15.91 -9.50
N SER A 21 13.71 -16.88 -10.41
CA SER A 21 14.86 -17.78 -10.60
C SER A 21 15.12 -18.85 -9.53
N GLY A 22 15.26 -20.11 -9.96
CA GLY A 22 15.57 -21.25 -9.07
C GLY A 22 16.87 -21.09 -8.27
N VAL A 23 17.77 -20.21 -8.70
CA VAL A 23 19.06 -19.92 -8.05
C VAL A 23 18.86 -19.11 -6.76
N THR A 24 17.93 -18.15 -6.73
CA THR A 24 17.62 -17.39 -5.50
C THR A 24 17.06 -18.33 -4.44
N ASN A 25 16.11 -19.18 -4.84
CA ASN A 25 15.45 -20.16 -3.97
C ASN A 25 16.46 -21.14 -3.35
N LEU A 26 17.43 -21.63 -4.12
CA LEU A 26 18.48 -22.53 -3.63
C LEU A 26 19.42 -21.86 -2.63
N ILE A 27 19.81 -20.61 -2.87
CA ILE A 27 20.69 -19.85 -1.94
C ILE A 27 19.96 -19.54 -0.65
N TYR A 28 18.68 -19.15 -0.72
CA TYR A 28 17.85 -18.96 0.47
C TYR A 28 17.70 -20.26 1.25
N LYS A 29 17.43 -21.39 0.59
CA LYS A 29 17.35 -22.72 1.23
C LYS A 29 18.65 -23.11 1.91
N ARG A 30 19.80 -22.95 1.23
CA ARG A 30 21.12 -23.26 1.79
C ARG A 30 21.46 -22.37 2.99
N ALA A 31 21.26 -21.06 2.88
CA ALA A 31 21.47 -20.15 4.00
C ALA A 31 20.51 -20.47 5.16
N TRP A 32 19.28 -20.89 4.87
CA TRP A 32 18.32 -21.33 5.89
C TRP A 32 18.78 -22.59 6.62
N GLN A 33 19.26 -23.59 5.88
CA GLN A 33 19.79 -24.83 6.44
C GLN A 33 21.02 -24.57 7.34
N VAL A 34 21.98 -23.76 6.89
CA VAL A 34 23.18 -23.43 7.69
C VAL A 34 22.82 -22.67 8.99
N LEU A 35 21.79 -21.82 8.93
CA LEU A 35 21.27 -21.13 10.12
C LEU A 35 20.64 -22.10 11.14
N GLN A 36 19.99 -23.19 10.69
CA GLN A 36 19.47 -24.23 11.58
C GLN A 36 20.59 -24.94 12.35
N CYS A 37 21.75 -25.10 11.71
CA CYS A 37 22.94 -25.69 12.33
C CYS A 37 23.69 -24.70 13.26
N ARG A 38 23.15 -23.51 13.54
CA ARG A 38 23.79 -22.43 14.34
C ARG A 38 25.18 -21.99 13.83
N ASN A 39 25.53 -22.30 12.58
CA ASN A 39 26.79 -21.84 11.98
C ASN A 39 26.63 -20.43 11.37
N TYR A 40 26.64 -19.42 12.24
CA TYR A 40 26.41 -18.03 11.82
C TYR A 40 27.49 -17.47 10.89
N SER A 41 28.73 -17.94 11.00
CA SER A 41 29.85 -17.46 10.17
C SER A 41 29.66 -17.85 8.70
N GLU A 42 29.37 -19.12 8.45
CA GLU A 42 29.14 -19.63 7.09
C GLU A 42 27.86 -19.03 6.49
N ALA A 43 26.77 -18.95 7.27
CA ALA A 43 25.54 -18.31 6.82
C ALA A 43 25.77 -16.84 6.43
N SER A 44 26.56 -16.11 7.22
CA SER A 44 26.94 -14.72 6.92
C SER A 44 27.72 -14.62 5.61
N SER A 45 28.68 -15.53 5.37
CA SER A 45 29.47 -15.56 4.13
C SER A 45 28.58 -15.77 2.90
N ILE A 46 27.67 -16.75 2.95
CA ILE A 46 26.73 -17.05 1.85
C ILE A 46 25.79 -15.87 1.58
N LEU A 47 25.23 -15.26 2.62
CA LEU A 47 24.31 -14.13 2.45
C LEU A 47 25.03 -12.87 1.94
N ASN A 48 26.27 -12.63 2.39
CA ASN A 48 27.05 -11.50 1.90
C ASN A 48 27.51 -11.67 0.45
N SER A 49 27.82 -12.89 0.00
CA SER A 49 28.14 -13.13 -1.41
C SER A 49 26.92 -12.89 -2.31
N PHE A 50 25.73 -13.33 -1.87
CA PHE A 50 24.48 -13.04 -2.57
C PHE A 50 24.18 -11.55 -2.61
N ARG A 51 24.30 -10.85 -1.47
CA ARG A 51 24.07 -9.40 -1.36
C ARG A 51 24.92 -8.60 -2.35
N ARG A 52 26.19 -8.98 -2.54
CA ARG A 52 27.08 -8.34 -3.52
C ARG A 52 26.64 -8.57 -4.96
N LYS A 53 26.13 -9.76 -5.25
CA LYS A 53 25.67 -10.14 -6.60
C LYS A 53 24.31 -9.52 -6.96
N TYR A 54 23.44 -9.33 -5.97
CA TYR A 54 22.08 -8.81 -6.14
C TYR A 54 21.79 -7.71 -5.10
N PRO A 55 22.36 -6.50 -5.26
CA PRO A 55 22.08 -5.39 -4.36
C PRO A 55 20.59 -5.00 -4.40
N GLY A 56 20.06 -4.48 -3.29
CA GLY A 56 18.65 -4.06 -3.20
C GLY A 56 17.65 -5.17 -2.86
N TYR A 57 18.06 -6.45 -2.80
CA TYR A 57 17.19 -7.53 -2.34
C TYR A 57 16.91 -7.44 -0.83
N ALA A 58 15.78 -6.82 -0.48
CA ALA A 58 15.42 -6.56 0.92
C ALA A 58 15.34 -7.82 1.79
N ALA A 59 14.93 -8.96 1.21
CA ALA A 59 14.87 -10.25 1.90
C ALA A 59 16.24 -10.71 2.42
N VAL A 60 17.33 -10.45 1.70
CA VAL A 60 18.70 -10.79 2.14
C VAL A 60 19.12 -9.92 3.31
N GLU A 61 18.85 -8.62 3.26
CA GLU A 61 19.14 -7.72 4.36
C GLU A 61 18.39 -8.11 5.63
N LEU A 62 17.10 -8.44 5.52
CA LEU A 62 16.32 -8.95 6.66
C LEU A 62 16.85 -10.28 7.18
N ARG A 63 17.38 -11.14 6.32
CA ARG A 63 17.97 -12.42 6.73
C ARG A 63 19.25 -12.22 7.54
N LEU A 64 20.11 -11.32 7.08
CA LEU A 64 21.32 -10.90 7.78
C LEU A 64 20.98 -10.29 9.15
N ILE A 65 19.98 -9.41 9.19
CA ILE A 65 19.51 -8.81 10.44
C ILE A 65 18.93 -9.87 11.38
N GLY A 66 18.09 -10.77 10.87
CA GLY A 66 17.52 -11.85 11.67
C GLY A 66 18.59 -12.81 12.24
N MET A 67 19.70 -12.98 11.53
CA MET A 67 20.86 -13.72 12.02
C MET A 67 21.56 -12.98 13.17
N LEU A 68 21.80 -11.66 13.03
CA LEU A 68 22.35 -10.84 14.12
C LEU A 68 21.48 -10.92 15.37
N ARG A 69 20.16 -10.83 15.19
CA ARG A 69 19.19 -10.97 16.28
C ARG A 69 19.29 -12.33 16.97
N ARG A 70 19.22 -13.43 16.23
CA ARG A 70 19.31 -14.78 16.80
C ARG A 70 20.65 -15.03 17.51
N ARG A 71 21.73 -14.42 17.05
CA ARG A 71 23.02 -14.48 17.75
C ARG A 71 22.94 -13.73 19.09
N ALA A 72 22.44 -12.50 19.10
CA ALA A 72 22.25 -11.74 20.35
C ALA A 72 21.34 -12.48 21.34
N ASP A 73 20.28 -13.13 20.86
CA ASP A 73 19.37 -13.93 21.70
C ASP A 73 20.08 -15.09 22.45
N THR A 74 21.25 -15.55 21.98
CA THR A 74 22.01 -16.62 22.65
C THR A 74 22.88 -16.12 23.81
N GLU A 75 23.04 -14.81 23.94
CA GLU A 75 23.88 -14.19 24.97
C GLU A 75 23.07 -13.99 26.25
N ARG A 76 23.73 -14.08 27.42
CA ARG A 76 23.07 -13.88 28.72
C ARG A 76 22.48 -12.47 28.86
N SER A 77 23.11 -11.49 28.24
CA SER A 77 22.63 -10.11 28.12
C SER A 77 22.65 -9.75 26.63
N PRO A 78 21.51 -9.87 25.92
CA PRO A 78 21.46 -9.68 24.49
C PRO A 78 21.88 -8.28 24.06
N ASP A 79 22.95 -8.17 23.27
CA ASP A 79 23.32 -6.90 22.60
C ASP A 79 22.70 -6.82 21.19
N TYR A 80 21.71 -5.93 21.05
CA TYR A 80 21.05 -5.68 19.77
C TYR A 80 21.62 -4.48 18.99
N SER A 81 22.76 -3.91 19.42
CA SER A 81 23.42 -2.78 18.76
C SER A 81 23.65 -3.04 17.27
N GLY A 82 24.09 -4.24 16.90
CA GLY A 82 24.32 -4.65 15.52
C GLY A 82 23.03 -4.72 14.68
N VAL A 83 21.92 -5.18 15.27
CA VAL A 83 20.59 -5.22 14.63
C VAL A 83 20.12 -3.80 14.32
N ILE A 84 20.18 -2.93 15.33
CA ILE A 84 19.73 -1.53 15.22
C ILE A 84 20.60 -0.78 14.22
N SER A 85 21.94 -0.85 14.35
CA SER A 85 22.87 -0.20 13.43
C SER A 85 22.65 -0.62 11.98
N LYS A 86 22.33 -1.90 11.74
CA LYS A 86 22.07 -2.40 10.39
C LYS A 86 20.75 -1.86 9.83
N PHE A 87 19.67 -1.80 10.61
CA PHE A 87 18.43 -1.13 10.19
C PHE A 87 18.63 0.35 9.92
N GLU A 88 19.27 1.06 10.86
CA GLU A 88 19.51 2.51 10.75
C GLU A 88 20.32 2.85 9.49
N LYS A 89 21.35 2.05 9.17
CA LYS A 89 22.11 2.20 7.92
C LYS A 89 21.24 2.01 6.68
N LEU A 90 20.32 1.05 6.67
CA LEU A 90 19.43 0.81 5.54
C LEU A 90 18.40 1.94 5.39
N ILE A 91 17.85 2.45 6.49
CA ILE A 91 16.86 3.53 6.52
C ILE A 91 17.47 4.87 6.08
N HIS A 92 18.72 5.14 6.44
CA HIS A 92 19.37 6.44 6.18
C HIS A 92 20.31 6.45 4.97
N SER A 93 20.50 5.31 4.30
CA SER A 93 21.30 5.22 3.09
C SER A 93 20.64 5.96 1.92
N SER A 94 21.39 6.79 1.21
CA SER A 94 20.94 7.47 -0.01
C SER A 94 20.54 6.51 -1.12
N ASP A 95 21.14 5.32 -1.11
CA ASP A 95 20.93 4.29 -2.14
C ASP A 95 19.64 3.48 -1.88
N THR A 96 19.00 3.65 -0.72
CA THR A 96 17.78 2.94 -0.38
C THR A 96 16.56 3.71 -0.93
N PRO A 97 15.77 3.11 -1.83
CA PRO A 97 14.51 3.71 -2.29
C PRO A 97 13.57 4.03 -1.13
N ARG A 98 12.79 5.11 -1.26
CA ARG A 98 11.87 5.60 -0.21
C ARG A 98 10.96 4.51 0.35
N HIS A 99 10.30 3.72 -0.51
CA HIS A 99 9.42 2.65 -0.09
C HIS A 99 10.14 1.54 0.71
N LEU A 100 11.42 1.24 0.38
CA LEU A 100 12.23 0.31 1.16
C LEU A 100 12.67 0.91 2.48
N SER A 101 13.00 2.21 2.54
CA SER A 101 13.25 2.90 3.81
C SER A 101 12.05 2.79 4.73
N SER A 102 10.84 3.08 4.23
CA SER A 102 9.58 2.93 4.98
C SER A 102 9.37 1.49 5.45
N TYR A 103 9.62 0.51 4.57
CA TYR A 103 9.57 -0.91 4.92
C TYR A 103 10.52 -1.28 6.07
N TYR A 104 11.77 -0.81 6.02
CA TYR A 104 12.74 -1.07 7.09
C TYR A 104 12.38 -0.37 8.40
N SER A 105 11.82 0.85 8.35
CA SER A 105 11.29 1.54 9.53
C SER A 105 10.18 0.73 10.22
N VAL A 106 9.25 0.13 9.45
CA VAL A 106 8.23 -0.78 10.03
C VAL A 106 8.89 -1.98 10.72
N LYS A 107 9.90 -2.59 10.09
CA LYS A 107 10.60 -3.75 10.69
C LYS A 107 11.35 -3.37 11.96
N LEU A 108 12.02 -2.22 11.98
CA LEU A 108 12.71 -1.70 13.16
C LEU A 108 11.73 -1.37 14.29
N ALA A 109 10.61 -0.70 13.99
CA ALA A 109 9.58 -0.40 14.98
C ALA A 109 9.00 -1.68 15.61
N ARG A 110 8.68 -2.69 14.80
CA ARG A 110 8.22 -4.01 15.30
C ARG A 110 9.26 -4.69 16.18
N PHE A 111 10.54 -4.58 15.83
CA PHE A 111 11.62 -5.11 16.65
C PHE A 111 11.68 -4.43 18.03
N HIS A 112 11.61 -3.10 18.08
CA HIS A 112 11.55 -2.36 19.35
C HIS A 112 10.32 -2.74 20.18
N LEU A 113 9.15 -2.84 19.54
CA LEU A 113 7.92 -3.21 20.21
C LEU A 113 7.97 -4.63 20.80
N LYS A 114 8.38 -5.63 20.01
CA LYS A 114 8.26 -7.04 20.40
C LYS A 114 9.47 -7.58 21.15
N THR A 115 10.68 -7.13 20.83
CA THR A 115 11.92 -7.66 21.43
C THR A 115 12.42 -6.78 22.57
N ARG A 116 12.22 -5.46 22.49
CA ARG A 116 12.70 -4.51 23.51
C ARG A 116 11.60 -3.94 24.41
N ASN A 117 10.33 -4.24 24.12
CA ASN A 117 9.17 -3.66 24.78
C ASN A 117 9.19 -2.12 24.82
N ASP A 118 9.80 -1.48 23.81
CA ASP A 118 9.97 -0.04 23.74
C ASP A 118 8.97 0.55 22.74
N ARG A 119 7.73 0.74 23.21
CA ARG A 119 6.62 1.24 22.39
C ARG A 119 6.84 2.70 21.97
N ARG A 120 7.32 3.54 22.88
CA ARG A 120 7.54 4.98 22.62
C ARG A 120 8.53 5.16 21.46
N LEU A 121 9.60 4.37 21.45
CA LEU A 121 10.55 4.41 20.35
C LEU A 121 9.97 3.83 19.05
N ALA A 122 9.22 2.73 19.14
CA ALA A 122 8.54 2.16 17.96
C ALA A 122 7.60 3.20 17.29
N GLU A 123 6.78 3.89 18.07
CA GLU A 123 5.90 4.95 17.57
C GLU A 123 6.70 6.11 16.97
N LYS A 124 7.75 6.57 17.65
CA LYS A 124 8.63 7.63 17.16
C LYS A 124 9.27 7.28 15.81
N ILE A 125 9.69 6.03 15.61
CA ILE A 125 10.24 5.55 14.34
C ILE A 125 9.18 5.63 13.23
N ILE A 126 7.95 5.18 13.50
CA ILE A 126 6.85 5.22 12.52
C ILE A 126 6.48 6.66 12.16
N ARG A 127 6.32 7.55 13.14
CA ARG A 127 5.99 8.97 12.90
C ARG A 127 7.06 9.66 12.07
N ARG A 128 8.36 9.44 12.36
CA ARG A 128 9.47 9.97 11.56
C ARG A 128 9.50 9.42 10.13
N ALA A 129 9.13 8.16 9.95
CA ALA A 129 9.02 7.59 8.60
C ALA A 129 7.86 8.23 7.83
N LEU A 130 6.73 8.48 8.49
CA LEU A 130 5.57 9.18 7.90
C LEU A 130 5.91 10.62 7.52
N GLU A 131 6.80 11.32 8.23
CA GLU A 131 7.25 12.66 7.80
C GLU A 131 7.84 12.66 6.39
N ARG A 132 8.48 11.56 5.97
CA ARG A 132 9.14 11.38 4.66
C ARG A 132 8.24 10.72 3.60
N ASP A 133 7.30 9.87 4.03
CA ASP A 133 6.45 9.03 3.16
C ASP A 133 5.02 8.99 3.74
N ARG A 134 4.34 10.14 3.68
CA ARG A 134 3.07 10.42 4.39
C ARG A 134 1.90 9.56 3.93
N ASP A 135 1.92 9.12 2.68
CA ASP A 135 0.91 8.34 1.99
C ASP A 135 1.16 6.83 2.04
N ASN A 136 2.19 6.39 2.79
CA ASN A 136 2.50 4.98 2.89
C ASN A 136 1.49 4.22 3.77
N ILE A 137 0.62 3.44 3.13
CA ILE A 137 -0.42 2.62 3.78
C ILE A 137 0.15 1.71 4.88
N GLN A 138 1.35 1.13 4.69
CA GLN A 138 1.93 0.22 5.68
C GLN A 138 2.38 0.96 6.96
N LEU A 139 2.85 2.19 6.84
CA LEU A 139 3.19 3.02 7.99
C LEU A 139 1.94 3.47 8.75
N LEU A 140 0.89 3.87 8.02
CA LEU A 140 -0.40 4.25 8.60
C LEU A 140 -1.05 3.09 9.37
N LEU A 141 -1.09 1.90 8.76
CA LEU A 141 -1.56 0.68 9.42
C LEU A 141 -0.75 0.38 10.69
N GLN A 142 0.58 0.53 10.62
CA GLN A 142 1.43 0.26 11.77
C GLN A 142 1.21 1.25 12.92
N LEU A 143 0.85 2.50 12.62
CA LEU A 143 0.48 3.50 13.62
C LEU A 143 -0.83 3.12 14.33
N ILE A 144 -1.84 2.68 13.58
CA ILE A 144 -3.12 2.19 14.13
C ILE A 144 -2.88 0.96 15.00
N ASP A 145 -2.10 -0.03 14.53
CA ASP A 145 -1.75 -1.21 15.32
C ASP A 145 -1.04 -0.84 16.63
N LEU A 146 -0.21 0.22 16.61
CA LEU A 146 0.47 0.77 17.78
C LEU A 146 -0.47 1.56 18.72
N ALA A 147 -1.61 2.04 18.27
CA ALA A 147 -2.63 2.55 19.18
C ALA A 147 -3.44 1.38 19.78
N PHE A 148 -3.87 0.46 18.92
CA PHE A 148 -4.79 -0.63 19.28
C PHE A 148 -4.20 -1.62 20.28
N THR A 149 -2.93 -1.99 20.10
CA THR A 149 -2.25 -2.98 20.95
C THR A 149 -1.58 -2.37 22.18
N ASN A 150 -1.99 -1.15 22.58
CA ASN A 150 -1.41 -0.49 23.75
C ASN A 150 -1.91 -1.20 25.03
N PRO A 151 -1.03 -1.64 25.96
CA PRO A 151 -1.47 -2.25 27.21
C PRO A 151 -2.39 -1.33 28.02
N GLU A 152 -2.11 -0.02 28.00
CA GLU A 152 -3.02 1.01 28.47
C GLU A 152 -3.89 1.42 27.29
N PHE A 153 -4.94 0.64 27.04
CA PHE A 153 -5.84 0.89 25.92
C PHE A 153 -6.48 2.28 26.04
N SER A 154 -6.45 3.03 24.93
CA SER A 154 -7.06 4.34 24.82
C SER A 154 -7.86 4.39 23.51
N GLN A 155 -9.19 4.45 23.64
CA GLN A 155 -10.08 4.61 22.50
C GLN A 155 -9.72 5.87 21.71
N THR A 156 -9.49 7.00 22.39
CA THR A 156 -9.10 8.27 21.77
C THR A 156 -7.86 8.12 20.91
N ALA A 157 -6.81 7.44 21.40
CA ALA A 157 -5.58 7.26 20.62
C ALA A 157 -5.80 6.42 19.34
N VAL A 158 -6.70 5.42 19.39
CA VAL A 158 -7.06 4.61 18.21
C VAL A 158 -7.83 5.45 17.19
N ILE A 159 -8.82 6.22 17.65
CA ILE A 159 -9.60 7.14 16.81
C ILE A 159 -8.68 8.15 16.13
N GLU A 160 -7.78 8.79 16.88
CA GLU A 160 -6.81 9.75 16.35
C GLU A 160 -5.90 9.13 15.28
N ALA A 161 -5.47 7.87 15.48
CA ALA A 161 -4.65 7.16 14.49
C ALA A 161 -5.42 6.86 13.19
N PHE A 162 -6.70 6.48 13.29
CA PHE A 162 -7.56 6.32 12.12
C PHE A 162 -7.82 7.65 11.42
N ASP A 163 -8.13 8.71 12.17
CA ASP A 163 -8.36 10.05 11.62
C ASP A 163 -7.13 10.57 10.88
N PHE A 164 -5.94 10.33 11.43
CA PHE A 164 -4.69 10.65 10.76
C PHE A 164 -4.55 9.92 9.42
N ALA A 165 -4.90 8.62 9.37
CA ALA A 165 -4.85 7.84 8.13
C ALA A 165 -5.88 8.30 7.09
N ILE A 166 -7.12 8.58 7.50
CA ILE A 166 -8.20 9.04 6.59
C ILE A 166 -7.89 10.43 6.02
N LYS A 167 -7.30 11.32 6.82
CA LYS A 167 -6.88 12.67 6.39
C LYS A 167 -5.60 12.68 5.55
N SER A 168 -4.92 11.54 5.42
CA SER A 168 -3.70 11.43 4.62
C SER A 168 -4.01 11.48 3.12
N ASN A 169 -3.01 11.89 2.32
CA ASN A 169 -3.14 11.99 0.86
C ASN A 169 -3.00 10.62 0.17
N ILE A 170 -3.88 9.69 0.52
CA ILE A 170 -3.99 8.33 -0.03
C ILE A 170 -5.18 8.24 -0.99
N SER A 171 -5.31 7.12 -1.71
CA SER A 171 -6.43 6.93 -2.63
C SER A 171 -7.77 6.93 -1.88
N ASP A 172 -8.85 7.37 -2.53
CA ASP A 172 -10.16 7.41 -1.85
C ASP A 172 -10.67 6.01 -1.51
N ALA A 173 -10.28 4.99 -2.29
CA ALA A 173 -10.51 3.59 -1.96
C ALA A 173 -9.84 3.19 -0.63
N ASP A 174 -8.58 3.61 -0.41
CA ASP A 174 -7.87 3.34 0.86
C ASP A 174 -8.47 4.13 2.02
N LYS A 175 -8.85 5.41 1.81
CA LYS A 175 -9.55 6.20 2.83
C LYS A 175 -10.85 5.53 3.25
N LEU A 176 -11.61 5.02 2.28
CA LEU A 176 -12.85 4.32 2.54
C LEU A 176 -12.61 3.04 3.35
N GLN A 177 -11.55 2.28 3.04
CA GLN A 177 -11.16 1.12 3.85
C GLN A 177 -10.78 1.48 5.29
N PHE A 178 -10.03 2.57 5.50
CA PHE A 178 -9.73 3.06 6.86
C PHE A 178 -11.00 3.55 7.57
N SER A 179 -11.88 4.24 6.86
CA SER A 179 -13.15 4.73 7.39
C SER A 179 -14.07 3.58 7.83
N GLN A 180 -14.20 2.53 7.02
CA GLN A 180 -14.94 1.32 7.38
C GLN A 180 -14.35 0.66 8.62
N ARG A 181 -13.03 0.47 8.66
CA ARG A 181 -12.37 -0.16 9.83
C ARG A 181 -12.51 0.66 11.11
N LYS A 182 -12.56 2.00 10.98
CA LYS A 182 -12.86 2.88 12.12
C LYS A 182 -14.31 2.71 12.58
N LEU A 183 -15.26 2.56 11.65
CA LEU A 183 -16.66 2.28 11.97
C LEU A 183 -16.79 0.95 12.72
N ASP A 184 -16.20 -0.13 12.18
CA ASP A 184 -16.18 -1.46 12.83
C ASP A 184 -15.59 -1.38 14.26
N PHE A 185 -14.51 -0.62 14.42
CA PHE A 185 -13.89 -0.39 15.74
C PHE A 185 -14.82 0.33 16.72
N LEU A 186 -15.55 1.35 16.25
CA LEU A 186 -16.46 2.13 17.09
C LEU A 186 -17.69 1.29 17.49
N GLU A 187 -18.21 0.45 16.60
CA GLU A 187 -19.29 -0.49 16.91
C GLU A 187 -18.88 -1.50 18.00
N ASP A 188 -17.66 -2.04 17.91
CA ASP A 188 -17.20 -3.07 18.83
C ASP A 188 -16.76 -2.52 20.20
N LEU A 189 -16.14 -1.34 20.23
CA LEU A 189 -15.36 -0.86 21.38
C LEU A 189 -15.65 0.57 21.82
N SER A 190 -16.53 1.33 21.16
CA SER A 190 -16.86 2.69 21.59
C SER A 190 -17.70 2.69 22.86
N TYR A 191 -17.37 3.57 23.81
CA TYR A 191 -18.27 3.92 24.93
C TYR A 191 -19.17 5.13 24.64
N ASP A 192 -19.03 5.77 23.49
CA ASP A 192 -19.78 6.99 23.10
C ASP A 192 -20.51 6.75 21.78
N ILE A 193 -21.85 6.80 21.84
CA ILE A 193 -22.74 6.57 20.70
C ILE A 193 -22.74 7.76 19.75
N ASP A 194 -22.52 8.97 20.24
CA ASP A 194 -22.54 10.18 19.42
C ASP A 194 -21.32 10.19 18.47
N VAL A 195 -20.17 9.72 18.97
CA VAL A 195 -18.95 9.55 18.16
C VAL A 195 -19.14 8.50 17.06
N LEU A 196 -19.88 7.42 17.35
CA LEU A 196 -20.22 6.41 16.33
C LEU A 196 -21.12 7.02 15.26
N GLN A 197 -22.19 7.70 15.65
CA GLN A 197 -23.12 8.34 14.73
C GLN A 197 -22.43 9.39 13.85
N GLU A 198 -21.60 10.26 14.44
CA GLU A 198 -20.83 11.27 13.69
C GLU A 198 -19.92 10.61 12.64
N HIS A 199 -19.22 9.54 13.01
CA HIS A 199 -18.34 8.85 12.07
C HIS A 199 -19.11 8.06 11.01
N GLN A 200 -20.30 7.54 11.34
CA GLN A 200 -21.19 6.90 10.37
C GLN A 200 -21.65 7.89 9.30
N ASP A 201 -22.09 9.09 9.71
CA ASP A 201 -22.51 10.14 8.78
C ASP A 201 -21.33 10.57 7.87
N ALA A 202 -20.13 10.72 8.45
CA ALA A 202 -18.92 11.02 7.70
C ALA A 202 -18.53 9.89 6.71
N HIS A 203 -18.73 8.62 7.09
CA HIS A 203 -18.49 7.47 6.22
C HIS A 203 -19.45 7.44 5.03
N VAL A 204 -20.75 7.68 5.26
CA VAL A 204 -21.76 7.76 4.20
C VAL A 204 -21.47 8.91 3.21
N ALA A 205 -21.04 10.07 3.73
CA ALA A 205 -20.62 11.18 2.88
C ALA A 205 -19.41 10.80 2.00
N LEU A 206 -18.42 10.10 2.56
CA LEU A 206 -17.25 9.62 1.82
C LEU A 206 -17.63 8.60 0.74
N LEU A 207 -18.55 7.67 1.03
CA LEU A 207 -19.09 6.73 0.03
C LEU A 207 -19.72 7.47 -1.15
N ALA A 208 -20.56 8.48 -0.87
CA ALA A 208 -21.22 9.26 -1.90
C ALA A 208 -20.24 10.04 -2.78
N GLU A 209 -19.14 10.56 -2.22
CA GLU A 209 -18.06 11.25 -2.96
C GLU A 209 -17.29 10.29 -3.89
N VAL A 210 -17.04 9.05 -3.43
CA VAL A 210 -16.35 8.02 -4.23
C VAL A 210 -17.22 7.52 -5.37
N GLU A 211 -18.53 7.36 -5.14
CA GLU A 211 -19.49 6.93 -6.17
C GLU A 211 -19.79 8.04 -7.20
N ASN A 212 -19.81 9.31 -6.76
CA ASN A 212 -20.10 10.48 -7.59
C ASN A 212 -18.91 11.45 -7.60
N PRO A 213 -17.78 11.10 -8.23
CA PRO A 213 -16.63 11.99 -8.30
C PRO A 213 -17.05 13.29 -9.01
N PRO A 214 -16.83 14.48 -8.42
CA PRO A 214 -17.32 15.73 -8.98
C PRO A 214 -16.80 15.96 -10.40
N THR A 215 -17.73 16.08 -11.36
CA THR A 215 -17.46 16.27 -12.79
C THR A 215 -16.97 17.68 -13.13
N THR A 216 -15.92 18.22 -12.49
CA THR A 216 -15.54 19.62 -12.69
C THR A 216 -14.04 19.93 -12.65
N THR A 217 -13.23 19.37 -13.57
CA THR A 217 -11.95 20.00 -13.98
C THR A 217 -11.61 19.89 -15.47
N ARG A 218 -12.60 19.84 -16.38
CA ARG A 218 -12.38 20.13 -17.82
C ARG A 218 -13.49 20.98 -18.45
N LYS A 219 -13.66 22.20 -17.98
CA LYS A 219 -14.15 23.31 -18.83
C LYS A 219 -13.02 24.30 -19.06
N ARG A 220 -12.07 23.93 -19.94
CA ARG A 220 -11.35 24.95 -20.71
C ARG A 220 -12.42 25.65 -21.56
N ARG A 221 -12.82 26.85 -21.11
CA ARG A 221 -13.59 27.78 -21.94
C ARG A 221 -12.77 28.04 -23.19
N TYR A 222 -13.14 27.43 -24.31
CA TYR A 222 -12.72 27.91 -25.61
C TYR A 222 -13.59 29.14 -25.88
N ASN A 223 -12.99 30.32 -25.75
CA ASN A 223 -13.59 31.55 -26.23
C ASN A 223 -13.77 31.40 -27.74
N GLY A 224 -15.01 31.37 -28.21
CA GLY A 224 -15.33 31.66 -29.60
C GLY A 224 -14.97 33.12 -29.86
N LYS A 225 -13.88 33.35 -30.59
CA LYS A 225 -13.67 34.60 -31.31
C LYS A 225 -14.12 34.39 -32.74
N ASP A 226 -15.30 34.92 -32.99
CA ASP A 226 -15.88 35.23 -34.29
C ASP A 226 -15.01 36.31 -34.94
N ASP A 227 -14.26 35.96 -35.98
CA ASP A 227 -13.52 36.90 -36.83
C ASP A 227 -13.39 36.30 -38.24
N SER A 228 -14.38 36.56 -39.10
CA SER A 228 -14.14 36.56 -40.56
C SER A 228 -15.12 37.46 -41.30
N ARG A 229 -14.88 38.77 -41.21
CA ARG A 229 -15.35 39.77 -42.17
C ARG A 229 -14.15 40.47 -42.80
N TYR A 230 -13.59 39.93 -43.87
CA TYR A 230 -13.02 40.70 -44.98
C TYR A 230 -12.51 39.74 -46.06
N TYR A 231 -13.22 39.66 -47.18
CA TYR A 231 -12.67 39.74 -48.53
C TYR A 231 -13.87 39.84 -49.48
N ASN A 232 -14.19 41.08 -49.86
CA ASN A 232 -15.04 41.36 -51.02
C ASN A 232 -14.25 41.11 -52.30
N ASP A 233 -14.94 40.49 -53.25
CA ASP A 233 -14.93 40.75 -54.69
C ASP A 233 -13.62 41.17 -55.38
N ARG A 234 -13.23 40.38 -56.39
CA ARG A 234 -13.25 40.86 -57.79
C ARG A 234 -13.06 39.74 -58.82
N ASP A 235 -14.03 39.71 -59.74
CA ASP A 235 -13.91 39.57 -61.19
C ASP A 235 -13.76 38.19 -61.89
N ARG A 236 -14.87 37.85 -62.57
CA ARG A 236 -15.02 37.57 -64.02
C ARG A 236 -14.92 36.14 -64.59
N ASP A 237 -16.08 35.74 -65.13
CA ASP A 237 -16.33 35.21 -66.49
C ASP A 237 -15.97 33.74 -66.88
N VAL A 238 -16.99 32.87 -66.73
CA VAL A 238 -17.52 31.70 -67.51
C VAL A 238 -16.88 31.45 -68.92
N PRO A 239 -16.74 30.21 -69.51
CA PRO A 239 -17.73 29.11 -69.43
C PRO A 239 -17.29 27.61 -69.51
N SER A 240 -18.20 26.77 -68.97
CA SER A 240 -18.64 25.41 -69.35
C SER A 240 -17.73 24.47 -70.17
N ARG A 241 -17.39 23.31 -69.59
CA ARG A 241 -17.30 22.03 -70.33
C ARG A 241 -17.90 20.86 -69.53
N ARG A 242 -18.67 20.07 -70.28
CA ARG A 242 -19.44 18.88 -69.94
C ARG A 242 -18.61 17.68 -69.44
N SER A 243 -19.24 16.90 -68.56
CA SER A 243 -19.42 15.43 -68.60
C SER A 243 -18.21 14.51 -68.81
N ARG A 244 -18.03 13.50 -67.95
CA ARG A 244 -18.47 12.10 -68.20
C ARG A 244 -17.52 11.05 -67.54
N TYR A 245 -18.09 10.24 -66.65
CA TYR A 245 -17.79 8.83 -66.30
C TYR A 245 -16.49 8.36 -65.59
N SER A 246 -16.74 7.28 -64.82
CA SER A 246 -15.88 6.18 -64.38
C SER A 246 -15.33 6.31 -62.96
N ASP A 247 -15.98 5.69 -61.97
CA ASP A 247 -15.74 4.29 -61.53
C ASP A 247 -14.29 4.04 -61.10
N HIS A 248 -14.05 3.96 -59.79
CA HIS A 248 -13.65 2.68 -59.19
C HIS A 248 -13.87 2.67 -57.67
N ARG A 249 -14.60 1.63 -57.26
CA ARG A 249 -14.74 1.11 -55.90
C ARG A 249 -13.42 0.49 -55.43
N ASP A 250 -13.21 0.53 -54.12
CA ASP A 250 -12.87 -0.59 -53.23
C ASP A 250 -12.62 0.03 -51.84
N SER A 251 -13.58 0.06 -50.91
CA SER A 251 -14.16 -1.03 -50.10
C SER A 251 -13.14 -1.96 -49.44
N TYR A 252 -12.70 -1.59 -48.23
CA TYR A 252 -12.63 -2.53 -47.11
C TYR A 252 -13.07 -1.80 -45.84
N ARG A 253 -14.34 -2.00 -45.50
CA ARG A 253 -14.92 -1.70 -44.20
C ARG A 253 -15.35 -3.04 -43.60
N ASP A 254 -15.24 -3.10 -42.28
CA ASP A 254 -15.96 -4.00 -41.38
C ASP A 254 -15.49 -5.47 -41.35
N SER A 255 -15.49 -6.17 -40.22
CA SER A 255 -15.92 -5.90 -38.86
C SER A 255 -15.50 -7.14 -38.08
N HIS A 256 -15.02 -7.04 -36.83
CA HIS A 256 -15.29 -8.02 -35.76
C HIS A 256 -14.80 -7.47 -34.41
N ARG A 257 -15.69 -6.71 -33.76
CA ARG A 257 -15.83 -6.70 -32.30
C ARG A 257 -16.65 -7.94 -31.91
N SER A 258 -16.16 -8.77 -30.99
CA SER A 258 -16.92 -9.20 -29.80
C SER A 258 -16.08 -10.07 -28.86
N MET A 259 -16.06 -9.66 -27.58
CA MET A 259 -16.06 -10.45 -26.34
C MET A 259 -15.25 -11.75 -26.21
N ARG A 260 -14.34 -11.80 -25.21
CA ARG A 260 -14.58 -12.47 -23.90
C ARG A 260 -13.40 -12.31 -22.93
N ASP A 261 -13.78 -12.09 -21.66
CA ASP A 261 -13.17 -12.49 -20.37
C ASP A 261 -11.72 -12.10 -20.04
N ALA A 262 -11.46 -11.23 -19.05
CA ALA A 262 -11.71 -11.34 -17.60
C ALA A 262 -10.83 -12.42 -16.93
N GLY A 263 -9.75 -11.95 -16.29
CA GLY A 263 -8.84 -12.77 -15.49
C GLY A 263 -8.06 -11.94 -14.47
N TYR A 264 -8.77 -11.16 -13.65
CA TYR A 264 -8.18 -10.54 -12.46
C TYR A 264 -8.06 -11.62 -11.37
N TYR A 265 -6.82 -12.01 -11.06
CA TYR A 265 -6.50 -12.84 -9.91
C TYR A 265 -6.77 -12.06 -8.61
N VAL A 266 -7.95 -12.28 -8.02
CA VAL A 266 -8.26 -11.93 -6.64
C VAL A 266 -7.48 -12.88 -5.72
N SER A 267 -6.49 -12.34 -5.01
CA SER A 267 -5.82 -13.07 -3.94
C SER A 267 -6.70 -13.05 -2.69
N SER A 268 -7.15 -14.24 -2.32
CA SER A 268 -8.05 -14.56 -1.22
C SER A 268 -7.60 -14.01 0.13
N SER A 269 -8.43 -13.12 0.68
CA SER A 269 -8.76 -12.95 2.10
C SER A 269 -10.07 -12.15 2.17
N ALA A 270 -11.14 -12.73 1.61
CA ALA A 270 -12.49 -12.18 1.72
C ALA A 270 -13.16 -12.76 2.97
N TYR A 271 -13.34 -11.93 3.99
CA TYR A 271 -14.44 -12.14 4.93
C TYR A 271 -15.74 -11.83 4.16
N PRO A 272 -16.80 -12.65 4.29
CA PRO A 272 -18.02 -12.45 3.52
C PRO A 272 -18.72 -11.15 3.95
N MET A 273 -18.82 -10.22 2.99
CA MET A 273 -19.72 -9.07 3.01
C MET A 273 -21.15 -9.53 3.33
N GLN A 274 -21.66 -9.22 4.52
CA GLN A 274 -23.09 -9.18 4.75
C GLN A 274 -23.56 -7.76 4.43
N GLN A 275 -23.94 -7.55 3.17
CA GLN A 275 -24.78 -6.41 2.80
C GLN A 275 -26.19 -6.65 3.37
N ILE A 276 -26.49 -6.05 4.52
CA ILE A 276 -27.88 -5.93 4.98
C ILE A 276 -28.46 -4.71 4.27
N TYR A 277 -29.28 -4.98 3.26
CA TYR A 277 -30.09 -3.97 2.57
C TYR A 277 -31.10 -3.37 3.55
N TYR A 278 -31.02 -2.06 3.82
CA TYR A 278 -32.17 -1.31 4.33
C TYR A 278 -32.98 -0.80 3.15
N THR A 279 -33.96 -1.59 2.73
CA THR A 279 -35.08 -1.09 1.93
C THR A 279 -35.98 -0.24 2.81
N ASN A 280 -36.00 1.06 2.54
CA ASN A 280 -37.04 1.99 2.96
C ASN A 280 -38.39 1.55 2.37
N GLN A 281 -39.30 1.07 3.23
CA GLN A 281 -40.75 1.19 3.08
C GLN A 281 -41.26 1.51 4.49
N GLY A 282 -41.83 2.66 4.81
CA GLY A 282 -42.81 3.41 4.04
C GLY A 282 -44.17 2.75 4.17
N TYR A 283 -44.79 2.82 5.37
CA TYR A 283 -46.19 3.14 5.69
C TYR A 283 -46.37 3.22 7.20
#